data_AF-A0A835MIS0-F1
#
_entry.id   AF-A0A835MIS0-F1
#
_cell.length_a   1.000
_cell.length_b   1.000
_cell.length_c   1.000
_cell.angle_alpha   90.00
_cell.angle_beta   90.00
_cell.angle_gamma   90.00
#
_symmetry.space_group_name_H-M   'P 1'
#
loop_
_entity.id
_entity.type
_entity.pdbx_description
1 polymer ?
#
loop_
_entity_poly.entity_id
_entity_poly.type
_entity_poly.pdbx_seq_one_letter_code
_entity_poly.pdbx_strand_id
1 'polypeptide(L)'
;MARGLKKHLKRLNAPKHWMLDKLGGAFAPKPSSGPHKSRECLPLILILRNRLKYALTYREVIAILMQRHVLVDGKVRTDKTYPSGFMGMCILSLLFKALCVIFSSNYVVVLQVYDFVFYVDLQKGSWVYMLMLRVVSRYLRDFLSLIDVVSIPKTNESFRLLYDTKGRFRLHSLRDEEAKFKLCKVRSIQFGQKGIPYLNTYDGRTIRYPDPLIKANDTIKLDLESNKITDFIKFDVGNVVMVTGGRNRGRVGVIKNREKHKGSFETIHVQDATGHEFATRLGNVFTIGKGTKPWISLPKGKGIKLSIIEEARKRLAASQAAA
;
A
#
# COMPACT_ATOMS: atom_id res chain seq x y z
N MET A 1 -16.73 -10.82 -26.71
CA MET A 1 -18.18 -10.97 -26.93
C MET A 1 -18.94 -10.37 -25.76
N ALA A 2 -20.04 -9.68 -26.02
CA ALA A 2 -20.91 -9.10 -24.98
C ALA A 2 -21.90 -10.15 -24.46
N ARG A 3 -21.39 -11.17 -23.76
CA ARG A 3 -22.20 -12.29 -23.22
C ARG A 3 -22.14 -12.38 -21.69
N GLY A 4 -21.81 -11.26 -21.02
CA GLY A 4 -21.73 -11.17 -19.56
C GLY A 4 -20.49 -10.47 -19.01
N LEU A 5 -20.25 -10.64 -17.71
CA LEU A 5 -19.11 -10.06 -16.99
C LEU A 5 -17.78 -10.55 -17.58
N LYS A 6 -16.99 -9.61 -18.12
CA LYS A 6 -15.65 -9.89 -18.64
C LYS A 6 -14.75 -10.39 -17.52
N LYS A 7 -14.16 -11.59 -17.62
CA LYS A 7 -13.28 -12.13 -16.55
C LYS A 7 -11.82 -11.67 -16.66
N HIS A 8 -11.39 -11.21 -17.83
CA HIS A 8 -10.00 -10.85 -18.09
C HIS A 8 -9.82 -9.34 -18.26
N LEU A 9 -8.61 -8.86 -17.91
CA LEU A 9 -8.16 -7.49 -18.14
C LEU A 9 -6.90 -7.53 -19.01
N LYS A 10 -6.94 -6.89 -20.18
CA LYS A 10 -5.76 -6.72 -21.04
C LYS A 10 -4.79 -5.74 -20.39
N ARG A 11 -3.49 -6.02 -20.50
CA ARG A 11 -2.44 -5.22 -19.81
C ARG A 11 -2.40 -3.77 -20.27
N LEU A 12 -2.58 -3.53 -21.57
CA LEU A 12 -2.67 -2.19 -22.16
C LEU A 12 -3.83 -1.36 -21.58
N ASN A 13 -4.93 -2.02 -21.18
CA ASN A 13 -6.11 -1.37 -20.62
C ASN A 13 -6.05 -1.27 -19.08
N ALA A 14 -4.97 -1.75 -18.46
CA ALA A 14 -4.80 -1.66 -17.02
C ALA A 14 -4.65 -0.18 -16.59
N PRO A 15 -5.03 0.16 -15.35
CA PRO A 15 -4.81 1.50 -14.81
C PRO A 15 -3.33 1.90 -14.88
N LYS A 16 -3.05 3.05 -15.51
CA LYS A 16 -1.67 3.55 -15.71
C LYS A 16 -0.87 3.68 -14.40
N HIS A 17 -1.54 3.97 -13.29
CA HIS A 17 -0.91 4.16 -11.99
C HIS A 17 -0.35 2.85 -11.37
N TRP A 18 -0.70 1.67 -11.93
CA TRP A 18 -0.09 0.40 -11.51
C TRP A 18 1.36 0.25 -11.95
N MET A 19 1.80 1.04 -12.95
CA MET A 19 3.16 0.96 -13.51
C MET A 19 3.50 -0.47 -13.98
N LEU A 20 2.57 -1.08 -14.73
CA LEU A 20 2.84 -2.32 -15.43
C LEU A 20 3.61 -2.00 -16.71
N ASP A 21 4.65 -2.79 -16.95
CA ASP A 21 5.40 -2.81 -18.19
C ASP A 21 4.52 -3.32 -19.35
N LYS A 22 4.85 -2.90 -20.57
CA LYS A 22 4.08 -3.26 -21.77
C LYS A 22 4.35 -4.68 -22.25
N LEU A 23 5.56 -5.21 -22.03
CA LEU A 23 6.06 -6.45 -22.66
C LEU A 23 5.95 -7.70 -21.78
N GLY A 24 5.79 -7.58 -20.46
CA GLY A 24 5.77 -8.70 -19.50
C GLY A 24 4.49 -9.54 -19.50
N GLY A 25 3.81 -9.64 -20.65
CA GLY A 25 2.65 -10.50 -20.89
C GLY A 25 1.43 -9.76 -21.43
N ALA A 26 0.49 -10.50 -22.02
CA ALA A 26 -0.71 -9.91 -22.64
C ALA A 26 -1.79 -9.44 -21.63
N PHE A 27 -1.80 -10.00 -20.42
CA PHE A 27 -2.84 -9.77 -19.41
C PHE A 27 -2.30 -9.08 -18.16
N ALA A 28 -3.19 -8.36 -17.48
CA ALA A 28 -2.97 -7.80 -16.16
C ALA A 28 -3.86 -8.52 -15.13
N PRO A 29 -3.49 -8.54 -13.84
CA PRO A 29 -4.36 -9.08 -12.81
C PRO A 29 -5.63 -8.24 -12.74
N LYS A 30 -6.78 -8.86 -13.04
CA LYS A 30 -8.08 -8.20 -12.90
C LYS A 30 -8.45 -8.19 -11.40
N PRO A 31 -8.72 -7.04 -10.79
CA PRO A 31 -9.16 -6.97 -9.40
C PRO A 31 -10.51 -7.69 -9.24
N SER A 32 -10.68 -8.43 -8.15
CA SER A 32 -11.98 -8.99 -7.76
C SER A 32 -12.93 -7.87 -7.33
N SER A 33 -14.24 -8.17 -7.31
CA SER A 33 -15.22 -7.25 -6.74
C SER A 33 -15.01 -7.19 -5.23
N GLY A 34 -14.82 -6.00 -4.69
CA GLY A 34 -14.53 -5.82 -3.27
C GLY A 34 -14.73 -4.36 -2.83
N PRO A 35 -14.12 -3.95 -1.71
CA PRO A 35 -14.30 -2.64 -1.09
C PRO A 35 -14.10 -1.45 -2.02
N HIS A 36 -13.07 -1.51 -2.88
CA HIS A 36 -12.63 -0.39 -3.68
C HIS A 36 -12.88 -0.61 -5.18
N LYS A 37 -13.09 0.49 -5.90
CA LYS A 37 -13.29 0.47 -7.36
C LYS A 37 -12.03 -0.04 -8.06
N SER A 38 -12.21 -0.78 -9.16
CA SER A 38 -11.11 -1.39 -9.93
C SER A 38 -10.06 -0.43 -10.48
N ARG A 39 -10.43 0.84 -10.70
CA ARG A 39 -9.51 1.91 -11.16
C ARG A 39 -8.85 2.69 -10.02
N GLU A 40 -9.27 2.47 -8.78
CA GLU A 40 -8.83 3.15 -7.55
C GLU A 40 -8.33 2.13 -6.51
N CYS A 41 -7.88 0.96 -6.96
CA CYS A 41 -7.31 -0.08 -6.12
C CYS A 41 -6.00 -0.60 -6.69
N LEU A 42 -5.25 -1.30 -5.87
CA LEU A 42 -4.05 -2.04 -6.22
C LEU A 42 -4.22 -3.48 -5.73
N PRO A 43 -4.31 -4.47 -6.65
CA PRO A 43 -4.42 -5.88 -6.29
C PRO A 43 -3.26 -6.35 -5.40
N LEU A 44 -3.54 -7.25 -4.44
CA LEU A 44 -2.52 -7.80 -3.54
C LEU A 44 -1.32 -8.40 -4.27
N ILE A 45 -1.55 -9.06 -5.40
CA ILE A 45 -0.46 -9.54 -6.24
C ILE A 45 0.52 -8.46 -6.69
N LEU A 46 0.04 -7.26 -7.01
CA LEU A 46 0.91 -6.15 -7.41
C LEU A 46 1.64 -5.54 -6.22
N ILE A 47 1.06 -5.61 -5.02
CA ILE A 47 1.74 -5.19 -3.78
C ILE A 47 2.94 -6.10 -3.53
N LEU A 48 2.71 -7.41 -3.47
CA LEU A 48 3.73 -8.39 -3.11
C LEU A 48 4.84 -8.50 -4.16
N ARG A 49 4.48 -8.50 -5.45
CA ARG A 49 5.44 -8.69 -6.55
C ARG A 49 6.12 -7.40 -7.00
N ASN A 50 5.34 -6.37 -7.36
CA ASN A 50 5.88 -5.18 -8.04
C ASN A 50 6.35 -4.08 -7.09
N ARG A 51 5.82 -4.02 -5.85
CA ARG A 51 6.16 -2.96 -4.89
C ARG A 51 7.13 -3.46 -3.83
N LEU A 52 6.78 -4.54 -3.15
CA LEU A 52 7.59 -5.12 -2.07
C LEU A 52 8.67 -6.08 -2.57
N LYS A 53 8.47 -6.66 -3.77
CA LYS A 53 9.40 -7.64 -4.38
C LYS A 53 9.67 -8.88 -3.52
N TYR A 54 8.70 -9.28 -2.69
CA TYR A 54 8.77 -10.53 -1.92
C TYR A 54 8.49 -11.77 -2.78
N ALA A 55 7.88 -11.58 -3.94
CA ALA A 55 7.68 -12.62 -4.93
C ALA A 55 8.16 -12.12 -6.30
N LEU A 56 8.68 -13.03 -7.10
CA LEU A 56 9.04 -12.84 -8.50
C LEU A 56 7.90 -13.29 -9.41
N THR A 57 7.27 -14.42 -9.10
CA THR A 57 6.26 -15.05 -9.95
C THR A 57 4.84 -15.03 -9.37
N TYR A 58 3.83 -15.30 -10.21
CA TYR A 58 2.43 -15.46 -9.77
C TYR A 58 2.25 -16.63 -8.79
N ARG A 59 3.03 -17.71 -8.95
CA ARG A 59 2.91 -18.92 -8.13
C ARG A 59 3.39 -18.68 -6.70
N GLU A 60 4.51 -17.98 -6.54
CA GLU A 60 5.02 -17.57 -5.22
C GLU A 60 4.03 -16.70 -4.45
N VAL A 61 3.38 -15.75 -5.14
CA VAL A 61 2.34 -14.93 -4.51
C VAL A 61 1.19 -15.79 -3.97
N ILE A 62 0.79 -16.83 -4.69
CA ILE A 62 -0.25 -17.76 -4.22
C ILE A 62 0.24 -18.52 -3.00
N ALA A 63 1.48 -19.03 -3.01
CA ALA A 63 2.07 -19.73 -1.86
C ALA A 63 2.09 -18.83 -0.61
N ILE A 64 2.53 -17.58 -0.75
CA ILE A 64 2.55 -16.58 0.34
C ILE A 64 1.15 -16.33 0.90
N LEU A 65 0.14 -16.19 0.04
CA LEU A 65 -1.23 -15.90 0.47
C LEU A 65 -1.90 -17.11 1.14
N MET A 66 -1.56 -18.33 0.70
CA MET A 66 -2.10 -19.56 1.28
C MET A 66 -1.58 -19.84 2.70
N GLN A 67 -0.40 -19.32 3.04
CA GLN A 67 0.13 -19.37 4.42
C GLN A 67 -0.67 -18.48 5.40
N ARG A 68 -1.64 -17.69 4.93
CA ARG A 68 -2.54 -16.85 5.76
C ARG A 68 -1.83 -15.78 6.61
N HIS A 69 -0.60 -15.41 6.24
CA HIS A 69 0.19 -14.38 6.92
C HIS A 69 -0.08 -12.95 6.45
N VAL A 70 -0.79 -12.79 5.34
CA VAL A 70 -1.15 -11.48 4.78
C VAL A 70 -2.51 -11.05 5.32
N LEU A 71 -2.50 -9.97 6.10
CA LEU A 71 -3.68 -9.36 6.71
C LEU A 71 -3.97 -8.04 6.00
N VAL A 72 -5.21 -7.84 5.56
CA VAL A 72 -5.67 -6.55 5.05
C VAL A 72 -6.75 -6.04 5.97
N ASP A 73 -6.53 -4.84 6.53
CA ASP A 73 -7.38 -4.22 7.54
C ASP A 73 -7.72 -5.18 8.71
N GLY A 74 -6.72 -5.89 9.24
CA GLY A 74 -6.87 -6.82 10.36
C GLY A 74 -7.50 -8.18 10.02
N LYS A 75 -7.86 -8.43 8.75
CA LYS A 75 -8.47 -9.70 8.31
C LYS A 75 -7.55 -10.45 7.34
N VAL A 76 -7.42 -11.76 7.53
CA VAL A 76 -6.64 -12.62 6.62
C VAL A 76 -7.29 -12.62 5.25
N ARG A 77 -6.50 -12.31 4.20
CA ARG A 77 -6.96 -12.35 2.82
C ARG A 77 -6.10 -13.31 2.01
N THR A 78 -6.73 -14.32 1.43
CA THR A 78 -6.10 -15.32 0.56
C THR A 78 -6.28 -15.02 -0.94
N ASP A 79 -7.19 -14.11 -1.30
CA ASP A 79 -7.43 -13.74 -2.71
C ASP A 79 -6.29 -12.86 -3.25
N LYS A 80 -5.51 -13.42 -4.18
CA LYS A 80 -4.44 -12.73 -4.93
C LYS A 80 -4.88 -11.44 -5.62
N THR A 81 -6.14 -11.36 -6.01
CA THR A 81 -6.72 -10.24 -6.77
C THR A 81 -7.55 -9.30 -5.91
N TYR A 82 -7.48 -9.45 -4.58
CA TYR A 82 -8.22 -8.61 -3.65
C TYR A 82 -7.90 -7.12 -3.88
N PRO A 83 -8.91 -6.25 -4.06
CA PRO A 83 -8.71 -4.84 -4.35
C PRO A 83 -8.40 -4.06 -3.06
N SER A 84 -7.13 -3.95 -2.70
CA SER A 84 -6.70 -3.04 -1.63
C SER A 84 -6.61 -1.61 -2.18
N GLY A 85 -7.26 -0.65 -1.55
CA GLY A 85 -7.37 0.72 -2.06
C GLY A 85 -6.81 1.77 -1.12
N PHE A 86 -7.18 3.03 -1.38
CA PHE A 86 -6.79 4.18 -0.57
C PHE A 86 -7.12 3.98 0.91
N MET A 87 -6.20 4.36 1.80
CA MET A 87 -6.23 4.13 3.25
C MET A 87 -6.21 2.66 3.70
N GLY A 88 -6.29 1.70 2.78
CA GLY A 88 -6.18 0.28 3.08
C GLY A 88 -4.85 -0.03 3.77
N MET A 89 -4.93 -0.79 4.86
CA MET A 89 -3.76 -1.22 5.60
C MET A 89 -3.45 -2.68 5.26
N CYS A 90 -2.22 -2.95 4.86
CA CYS A 90 -1.71 -4.29 4.68
C CYS A 90 -0.68 -4.54 5.78
N ILE A 91 -1.02 -5.42 6.72
CA ILE A 91 -0.06 -5.96 7.68
C ILE A 91 0.51 -7.21 7.04
N LEU A 92 1.82 -7.25 6.95
CA LEU A 92 2.50 -8.34 6.33
C LEU A 92 3.34 -9.06 7.37
N SER A 93 2.74 -10.05 8.02
CA SER A 93 3.43 -10.91 8.98
C SER A 93 4.23 -12.01 8.27
N LEU A 94 5.06 -11.66 7.29
CA LEU A 94 5.82 -12.67 6.55
C LEU A 94 6.90 -13.30 7.40
N LEU A 95 6.91 -14.63 7.40
CA LEU A 95 8.02 -15.44 7.89
C LEU A 95 9.09 -15.55 6.78
N PHE A 96 9.58 -14.42 6.25
CA PHE A 96 10.57 -14.44 5.18
C PHE A 96 11.64 -13.36 5.36
N LYS A 97 12.70 -13.74 6.07
CA LYS A 97 14.07 -13.54 5.57
C LYS A 97 14.66 -14.93 5.40
N ALA A 98 14.75 -15.40 4.16
CA ALA A 98 15.64 -16.51 3.85
C ALA A 98 17.07 -15.99 3.99
N LEU A 99 17.74 -16.35 5.08
CA LEU A 99 19.19 -16.29 5.13
C LEU A 99 19.69 -17.42 4.23
N CYS A 100 20.33 -17.08 3.10
CA CYS A 100 21.06 -18.08 2.34
C CYS A 100 22.41 -18.28 3.03
N VAL A 101 22.50 -19.28 3.90
CA VAL A 101 23.80 -19.76 4.40
C VAL A 101 24.32 -20.73 3.35
N ILE A 102 25.32 -20.30 2.58
CA ILE A 102 26.09 -21.21 1.71
C ILE A 102 27.08 -21.91 2.63
N PHE A 103 26.81 -23.15 3.01
CA PHE A 103 27.84 -24.03 3.58
C PHE A 103 28.71 -24.54 2.43
N SER A 104 29.98 -24.12 2.42
CA SER A 104 31.05 -24.81 1.70
C SER A 104 32.11 -25.18 2.74
N SER A 105 32.59 -26.41 2.68
CA SER A 105 33.23 -27.15 3.77
C SER A 105 34.54 -26.58 4.35
N ASN A 106 34.90 -25.31 4.13
CA ASN A 106 36.02 -24.66 4.83
C ASN A 106 35.89 -23.13 5.03
N TYR A 107 34.74 -22.49 4.76
CA TYR A 107 34.55 -21.06 5.07
C TYR A 107 33.11 -20.74 5.46
N VAL A 108 32.93 -19.94 6.52
CA VAL A 108 31.65 -19.31 6.87
C VAL A 108 31.68 -17.87 6.36
N VAL A 109 30.89 -17.57 5.32
CA VAL A 109 30.70 -16.18 4.86
C VAL A 109 29.36 -15.68 5.38
N VAL A 110 29.41 -14.80 6.39
CA VAL A 110 28.24 -14.05 6.88
C VAL A 110 28.20 -12.72 6.13
N LEU A 111 27.27 -12.60 5.18
CA LEU A 111 26.92 -11.33 4.56
C LEU A 111 25.70 -10.75 5.29
N GLN A 112 25.90 -9.72 6.11
CA GLN A 112 24.81 -8.95 6.70
C GLN A 112 24.80 -7.50 6.22
N VAL A 113 23.59 -6.98 6.07
CA VAL A 113 23.30 -5.60 5.74
C VAL A 113 23.63 -4.70 6.95
N TYR A 114 24.44 -3.66 6.70
CA TYR A 114 24.89 -2.53 7.54
C TYR A 114 26.15 -2.72 8.43
N ASP A 115 27.27 -2.20 7.88
CA ASP A 115 28.37 -1.42 8.47
C ASP A 115 29.37 -1.96 9.51
N PHE A 116 29.56 -3.26 9.72
CA PHE A 116 30.86 -3.75 10.26
C PHE A 116 31.15 -5.18 9.78
N VAL A 117 32.33 -5.43 9.20
CA VAL A 117 32.82 -6.76 8.79
C VAL A 117 33.80 -7.26 9.84
N PHE A 118 33.53 -8.42 10.45
CA PHE A 118 34.50 -9.16 11.26
C PHE A 118 34.94 -10.44 10.54
N TYR A 119 36.25 -10.69 10.54
CA TYR A 119 36.88 -11.91 10.03
C TYR A 119 37.22 -12.82 11.21
N VAL A 120 36.90 -14.11 11.13
CA VAL A 120 37.42 -15.13 12.06
C VAL A 120 38.15 -16.18 11.23
N ASP A 121 39.48 -16.17 11.36
CA ASP A 121 40.41 -17.14 10.78
C ASP A 121 40.55 -18.33 11.76
N LEU A 122 40.25 -19.54 11.31
CA LEU A 122 40.50 -20.76 12.08
C LEU A 122 41.77 -21.41 11.52
N GLN A 123 42.87 -21.13 12.21
CA GLN A 123 44.18 -21.72 12.01
C GLN A 123 44.13 -23.23 11.68
N LYS A 124 44.50 -23.60 10.44
CA LYS A 124 45.71 -24.40 10.10
C LYS A 124 45.67 -24.91 8.65
N GLY A 125 46.39 -24.21 7.77
CA GLY A 125 47.42 -24.75 6.89
C GLY A 125 47.06 -25.70 5.74
N SER A 126 46.99 -25.16 4.52
CA SER A 126 47.87 -25.49 3.38
C SER A 126 47.16 -25.42 2.01
N TRP A 127 47.92 -24.95 1.03
CA TRP A 127 47.55 -24.62 -0.33
C TRP A 127 47.34 -25.87 -1.19
N VAL A 128 46.44 -25.84 -2.18
CA VAL A 128 46.65 -26.24 -3.59
C VAL A 128 45.35 -26.16 -4.42
N TYR A 129 45.56 -25.71 -5.65
CA TYR A 129 44.70 -25.33 -6.78
C TYR A 129 43.54 -26.25 -7.22
N MET A 130 42.40 -25.61 -7.54
CA MET A 130 41.66 -25.62 -8.83
C MET A 130 41.65 -26.91 -9.69
N LEU A 131 40.49 -27.57 -9.81
CA LEU A 131 40.03 -28.18 -11.08
C LEU A 131 38.49 -28.26 -11.17
N MET A 132 38.01 -28.05 -12.38
CA MET A 132 36.65 -27.74 -12.81
C MET A 132 35.73 -28.97 -13.01
N LEU A 133 34.43 -28.72 -12.77
CA LEU A 133 33.23 -29.13 -13.53
C LEU A 133 32.78 -30.60 -13.65
N ARG A 134 31.43 -30.71 -13.63
CA ARG A 134 30.55 -31.84 -13.96
C ARG A 134 30.56 -32.98 -12.96
N VAL A 135 29.49 -33.08 -12.15
CA VAL A 135 28.74 -34.34 -11.86
C VAL A 135 27.56 -34.10 -10.90
N VAL A 136 27.48 -33.00 -10.14
CA VAL A 136 26.47 -32.87 -9.05
C VAL A 136 25.10 -32.32 -9.51
N SER A 137 24.57 -32.77 -10.66
CA SER A 137 23.21 -32.40 -11.11
C SER A 137 22.18 -33.52 -10.90
N ARG A 138 22.50 -34.62 -10.20
CA ARG A 138 21.56 -35.75 -10.04
C ARG A 138 21.36 -36.31 -8.64
N TYR A 139 22.07 -35.83 -7.61
CA TYR A 139 21.98 -36.38 -6.25
C TYR A 139 21.32 -35.45 -5.22
N LEU A 140 20.74 -34.32 -5.64
CA LEU A 140 20.06 -33.36 -4.77
C LEU A 140 18.53 -33.59 -4.74
N ARG A 141 18.11 -34.86 -4.76
CA ARG A 141 16.70 -35.24 -4.61
C ARG A 141 16.39 -36.15 -3.42
N ASP A 142 17.40 -36.70 -2.74
CA ASP A 142 17.18 -37.75 -1.73
C ASP A 142 17.83 -37.48 -0.35
N PHE A 143 18.12 -36.23 -0.01
CA PHE A 143 18.47 -35.84 1.37
C PHE A 143 17.36 -34.96 1.95
N LEU A 144 16.19 -35.57 2.15
CA LEU A 144 15.03 -34.95 2.74
C LEU A 144 14.64 -35.75 3.99
N SER A 145 15.46 -35.68 5.04
CA SER A 145 15.10 -36.19 6.37
C SER A 145 16.05 -35.73 7.49
N LEU A 146 16.56 -34.49 7.46
CA LEU A 146 17.34 -33.99 8.61
C LEU A 146 17.50 -32.46 8.61
N ILE A 147 16.45 -31.66 8.83
CA ILE A 147 16.62 -30.21 9.00
C ILE A 147 15.70 -29.63 10.09
N ASP A 148 16.34 -29.28 11.20
CA ASP A 148 16.20 -28.10 12.06
C ASP A 148 14.92 -27.25 12.01
N VAL A 149 14.36 -27.04 13.21
CA VAL A 149 13.39 -25.99 13.54
C VAL A 149 14.12 -24.64 13.52
N VAL A 150 14.29 -24.05 12.34
CA VAL A 150 14.71 -22.64 12.20
C VAL A 150 13.47 -21.75 12.35
N SER A 151 13.27 -21.21 13.54
CA SER A 151 12.24 -20.20 13.82
C SER A 151 12.62 -18.86 13.15
N ILE A 152 12.15 -18.61 11.93
CA ILE A 152 12.27 -17.28 11.30
C ILE A 152 11.29 -16.31 11.99
N PRO A 153 11.75 -15.12 12.46
CA PRO A 153 10.85 -14.14 13.04
C PRO A 153 9.92 -13.56 11.96
N LYS A 154 8.61 -13.50 12.27
CA LYS A 154 7.63 -12.79 11.45
C LYS A 154 8.06 -11.33 11.31
N THR A 155 8.19 -10.81 10.09
CA THR A 155 8.39 -9.38 9.87
C THR A 155 7.13 -8.66 10.33
N ASN A 156 7.17 -7.89 11.41
CA ASN A 156 6.03 -7.10 11.88
C ASN A 156 6.00 -5.75 11.16
N GLU A 157 5.91 -5.76 9.83
CA GLU A 157 5.85 -4.54 9.02
C GLU A 157 4.40 -4.22 8.64
N SER A 158 3.95 -3.04 9.02
CA SER A 158 2.64 -2.50 8.70
C SER A 158 2.73 -1.44 7.61
N PHE A 159 1.93 -1.57 6.56
CA PHE A 159 1.90 -0.61 5.45
C PHE A 159 0.51 -0.01 5.25
N ARG A 160 0.44 1.29 4.99
CA ARG A 160 -0.77 1.99 4.54
C ARG A 160 -0.62 2.41 3.09
N LEU A 161 -1.68 2.19 2.32
CA LEU A 161 -1.76 2.61 0.93
C LEU A 161 -2.16 4.09 0.84
N LEU A 162 -1.22 4.93 0.44
CA LEU A 162 -1.43 6.35 0.21
C LEU A 162 -1.11 6.73 -1.23
N TYR A 163 -1.62 7.88 -1.66
CA TYR A 163 -1.25 8.47 -2.94
C TYR A 163 0.03 9.28 -2.81
N ASP A 164 0.92 9.10 -3.78
CA ASP A 164 2.04 9.99 -4.07
C ASP A 164 1.55 11.22 -4.85
N THR A 165 2.32 12.31 -4.88
CA THR A 165 1.95 13.58 -5.55
C THR A 165 1.81 13.45 -7.07
N LYS A 166 2.34 12.35 -7.64
CA LYS A 166 2.14 11.94 -9.04
C LYS A 166 0.85 11.14 -9.27
N GLY A 167 0.05 10.89 -8.24
CA GLY A 167 -1.20 10.14 -8.30
C GLY A 167 -1.04 8.62 -8.39
N ARG A 168 0.07 8.08 -7.88
CA ARG A 168 0.38 6.64 -7.82
C ARG A 168 0.20 6.11 -6.41
N PHE A 169 -0.14 4.84 -6.26
CA PHE A 169 -0.13 4.20 -4.93
C PHE A 169 1.30 3.95 -4.47
N ARG A 170 1.58 4.37 -3.24
CA ARG A 170 2.82 4.11 -2.51
C ARG A 170 2.47 3.42 -1.20
N LEU A 171 3.25 2.40 -0.85
CA LEU A 171 3.22 1.78 0.47
C LEU A 171 4.00 2.69 1.42
N HIS A 172 3.32 3.18 2.45
CA HIS A 172 3.92 3.95 3.53
C HIS A 172 4.05 3.04 4.74
N SER A 173 5.26 2.92 5.29
CA SER A 173 5.53 2.18 6.53
C SER A 173 4.90 2.90 7.71
N LEU A 174 4.21 2.16 8.57
CA LEU A 174 3.50 2.66 9.75
C LEU A 174 4.15 2.18 11.04
N ARG A 175 3.86 2.92 12.12
CA ARG A 175 4.05 2.46 13.50
C ARG A 175 2.84 1.61 13.93
N ASP A 176 3.03 0.75 14.93
CA ASP A 176 1.98 -0.18 15.38
C ASP A 176 0.76 0.52 15.98
N GLU A 177 0.93 1.69 16.61
CA GLU A 177 -0.19 2.49 17.11
C GLU A 177 -1.08 3.02 15.98
N GLU A 178 -0.47 3.47 14.88
CA GLU A 178 -1.20 3.93 13.70
C GLU A 178 -1.85 2.78 12.94
N ALA A 179 -1.36 1.54 13.13
CA ALA A 179 -1.90 0.36 12.50
C ALA A 179 -3.24 -0.08 13.14
N LYS A 180 -3.55 0.32 14.37
CA LYS A 180 -4.81 -0.04 15.04
C LYS A 180 -6.03 0.65 14.44
N PHE A 181 -5.84 1.83 13.84
CA PHE A 181 -6.94 2.62 13.30
C PHE A 181 -6.84 2.90 11.80
N LYS A 182 -7.99 3.16 11.19
CA LYS A 182 -8.13 3.52 9.79
C LYS A 182 -9.05 4.73 9.64
N LEU A 183 -8.73 5.62 8.71
CA LEU A 183 -9.63 6.69 8.31
C LEU A 183 -10.54 6.21 7.18
N CYS A 184 -11.85 6.43 7.34
CA CYS A 184 -12.84 6.11 6.33
C CYS A 184 -13.73 7.33 6.07
N LYS A 185 -13.93 7.68 4.80
CA LYS A 185 -14.89 8.73 4.42
C LYS A 185 -16.31 8.18 4.42
N VAL A 186 -17.25 8.94 4.97
CA VAL A 186 -18.69 8.65 4.95
C VAL A 186 -19.23 9.01 3.57
N ARG A 187 -19.81 8.03 2.89
CA ARG A 187 -20.39 8.21 1.55
C ARG A 187 -21.86 8.60 1.62
N SER A 188 -22.62 7.92 2.46
CA SER A 188 -24.05 8.17 2.65
C SER A 188 -24.47 7.72 4.05
N ILE A 189 -25.52 8.36 4.55
CA ILE A 189 -26.20 7.99 5.79
C ILE A 189 -27.65 7.70 5.41
N GLN A 190 -28.16 6.57 5.86
CA GLN A 190 -29.47 6.07 5.49
C GLN A 190 -30.12 5.43 6.72
N PHE A 191 -31.45 5.41 6.72
CA PHE A 191 -32.22 4.68 7.73
C PHE A 191 -32.60 3.31 7.16
N GLY A 192 -32.36 2.27 7.96
CA GLY A 192 -32.73 0.90 7.63
C GLY A 192 -34.15 0.57 8.08
N GLN A 193 -34.48 -0.71 7.99
CA GLN A 193 -35.70 -1.23 8.60
C GLN A 193 -35.70 -0.92 10.11
N LYS A 194 -36.88 -0.64 10.67
CA LYS A 194 -37.06 -0.21 12.06
C LYS A 194 -36.44 1.15 12.40
N GLY A 195 -36.17 1.99 11.40
CA GLY A 195 -35.63 3.34 11.63
C GLY A 195 -34.19 3.36 12.15
N ILE A 196 -33.45 2.26 12.01
CA ILE A 196 -32.07 2.16 12.51
C ILE A 196 -31.14 2.95 11.57
N PRO A 197 -30.46 4.01 12.03
CA PRO A 197 -29.52 4.75 11.19
C PRO A 197 -28.27 3.90 10.94
N TYR A 198 -27.79 3.91 9.70
CA TYR A 198 -26.51 3.34 9.32
C TYR A 198 -25.74 4.26 8.37
N LEU A 199 -24.42 4.23 8.47
CA LEU A 199 -23.53 4.94 7.57
C LEU A 199 -22.83 3.94 6.65
N ASN A 200 -22.65 4.33 5.39
CA ASN A 200 -21.83 3.60 4.44
C ASN A 200 -20.50 4.34 4.23
N THR A 201 -19.41 3.61 4.38
CA THR A 201 -18.05 4.13 4.18
C THR A 201 -17.57 3.98 2.74
N TYR A 202 -16.50 4.69 2.38
CA TYR A 202 -15.80 4.54 1.10
C TYR A 202 -15.29 3.12 0.85
N ASP A 203 -14.99 2.37 1.93
CA ASP A 203 -14.49 1.00 1.88
C ASP A 203 -15.63 -0.04 1.81
N GLY A 204 -16.88 0.42 1.66
CA GLY A 204 -18.05 -0.46 1.60
C GLY A 204 -18.40 -1.12 2.93
N ARG A 205 -17.87 -0.63 4.07
CA ARG A 205 -18.34 -1.04 5.40
C ARG A 205 -19.60 -0.26 5.77
N THR A 206 -20.52 -0.94 6.43
CA THR A 206 -21.73 -0.35 7.01
C THR A 206 -21.61 -0.34 8.53
N ILE A 207 -21.70 0.83 9.15
CA ILE A 207 -21.67 0.98 10.61
C ILE A 207 -23.06 1.41 11.05
N ARG A 208 -23.65 0.64 11.98
CA ARG A 208 -24.98 0.91 12.55
C ARG A 208 -24.83 1.82 13.77
N TYR A 209 -25.85 2.62 14.05
CA TYR A 209 -25.89 3.56 15.16
C TYR A 209 -24.72 4.57 15.15
N PRO A 210 -24.53 5.34 14.04
CA PRO A 210 -23.61 6.48 14.06
C PRO A 210 -24.08 7.57 15.03
N ASP A 211 -23.13 8.38 15.48
CA ASP A 211 -23.42 9.67 16.12
C ASP A 211 -24.23 10.56 15.14
N PRO A 212 -25.36 11.16 15.56
CA PRO A 212 -26.17 12.08 14.75
C PRO A 212 -25.41 13.28 14.17
N LEU A 213 -24.28 13.67 14.77
CA LEU A 213 -23.45 14.78 14.32
C LEU A 213 -22.67 14.47 13.03
N ILE A 214 -22.51 13.19 12.68
CA ILE A 214 -21.79 12.74 11.49
C ILE A 214 -22.66 12.98 10.26
N LYS A 215 -22.11 13.64 9.24
CA LYS A 215 -22.78 13.91 7.96
C LYS A 215 -22.07 13.23 6.80
N ALA A 216 -22.70 13.24 5.63
CA ALA A 216 -22.08 12.75 4.40
C ALA A 216 -20.85 13.59 4.05
N ASN A 217 -19.79 12.94 3.54
CA ASN A 217 -18.46 13.48 3.23
C ASN A 217 -17.53 13.75 4.42
N ASP A 218 -18.01 13.58 5.65
CA ASP A 218 -17.15 13.57 6.83
C ASP A 218 -16.24 12.35 6.84
N THR A 219 -15.21 12.37 7.67
CA THR A 219 -14.29 11.24 7.82
C THR A 219 -14.29 10.73 9.25
N ILE A 220 -14.50 9.43 9.38
CA ILE A 220 -14.52 8.70 10.64
C ILE A 220 -13.18 8.00 10.86
N LYS A 221 -12.73 7.95 12.11
CA LYS A 221 -11.61 7.14 12.58
C LYS A 221 -12.19 5.84 13.14
N LEU A 222 -11.84 4.76 12.48
CA LEU A 222 -12.38 3.43 12.70
C LEU A 222 -11.30 2.60 13.37
N ASP A 223 -11.63 1.99 14.51
CA ASP A 223 -10.77 0.99 15.14
C ASP A 223 -10.94 -0.36 14.42
N LEU A 224 -9.83 -0.98 14.04
CA LEU A 224 -9.86 -2.16 13.15
C LEU A 224 -10.30 -3.44 13.87
N GLU A 225 -10.04 -3.53 15.16
CA GLU A 225 -10.42 -4.67 15.99
C GLU A 225 -11.93 -4.64 16.29
N SER A 226 -12.39 -3.57 16.94
CA SER A 226 -13.80 -3.43 17.34
C SER A 226 -14.73 -3.07 16.18
N ASN A 227 -14.20 -2.56 15.07
CA ASN A 227 -14.95 -1.98 13.95
C ASN A 227 -15.92 -0.85 14.38
N LYS A 228 -15.64 -0.20 15.52
CA LYS A 228 -16.40 0.94 16.03
C LYS A 228 -15.73 2.27 15.66
N ILE A 229 -16.52 3.34 15.71
CA ILE A 229 -16.03 4.71 15.48
C ILE A 229 -15.42 5.19 16.79
N THR A 230 -14.19 5.70 16.71
CA THR A 230 -13.52 6.35 17.85
C THR A 230 -13.77 7.85 17.81
N ASP A 231 -13.39 8.47 16.69
CA ASP A 231 -13.51 9.90 16.45
C ASP A 231 -14.03 10.18 15.04
N PHE A 232 -14.49 11.40 14.80
CA PHE A 232 -14.80 11.88 13.46
C PHE A 232 -14.30 13.31 13.22
N ILE A 233 -14.17 13.66 11.94
CA ILE A 233 -13.80 14.98 11.45
C ILE A 233 -14.90 15.46 10.51
N LYS A 234 -15.44 16.65 10.81
CA LYS A 234 -16.42 17.32 9.95
C LYS A 234 -15.75 17.86 8.69
N PHE A 235 -16.47 17.81 7.59
CA PHE A 235 -16.07 18.37 6.32
C PHE A 235 -16.33 19.89 6.28
N ASP A 236 -15.49 20.63 7.01
CA ASP A 236 -15.55 22.09 7.12
C ASP A 236 -14.27 22.77 6.62
N VAL A 237 -14.38 24.07 6.35
CA VAL A 237 -13.25 24.93 5.95
C VAL A 237 -12.19 24.94 7.04
N GLY A 238 -10.92 24.95 6.66
CA GLY A 238 -9.79 24.96 7.60
C GLY A 238 -9.26 23.58 7.98
N ASN A 239 -9.89 22.48 7.56
CA ASN A 239 -9.38 21.13 7.80
C ASN A 239 -8.44 20.65 6.68
N VAL A 240 -7.46 19.82 7.05
CA VAL A 240 -6.53 19.20 6.08
C VAL A 240 -7.23 18.11 5.28
N VAL A 241 -7.06 18.16 3.97
CA VAL A 241 -7.58 17.19 3.01
C VAL A 241 -6.48 16.63 2.11
N MET A 242 -6.66 15.38 1.69
CA MET A 242 -5.92 14.76 0.60
C MET A 242 -6.85 14.54 -0.59
N VAL A 243 -6.34 14.80 -1.79
CA VAL A 243 -7.06 14.53 -3.03
C VAL A 243 -6.89 13.08 -3.47
N THR A 244 -7.99 12.37 -3.68
CA THR A 244 -8.00 10.95 -4.10
C THR A 244 -8.18 10.75 -5.60
N GLY A 245 -8.67 11.76 -6.33
CA GLY A 245 -9.06 11.66 -7.74
C GLY A 245 -8.65 12.85 -8.62
N GLY A 246 -8.77 12.68 -9.93
CA GLY A 246 -8.49 13.74 -10.91
C GLY A 246 -7.01 14.07 -11.10
N ARG A 247 -6.72 15.25 -11.68
CA ARG A 247 -5.36 15.70 -12.02
C ARG A 247 -4.50 16.06 -10.80
N ASN A 248 -5.16 16.46 -9.72
CA ASN A 248 -4.56 16.89 -8.45
C ASN A 248 -4.43 15.75 -7.43
N ARG A 249 -4.65 14.49 -7.83
CA ARG A 249 -4.55 13.31 -6.96
C ARG A 249 -3.20 13.25 -6.21
N GLY A 250 -3.26 12.99 -4.92
CA GLY A 250 -2.11 12.86 -4.03
C GLY A 250 -1.58 14.17 -3.46
N ARG A 251 -2.19 15.31 -3.82
CA ARG A 251 -1.92 16.60 -3.16
C ARG A 251 -2.62 16.67 -1.81
N VAL A 252 -1.99 17.37 -0.86
CA VAL A 252 -2.50 17.57 0.50
C VAL A 252 -2.45 19.06 0.82
N GLY A 253 -3.58 19.59 1.28
CA GLY A 253 -3.70 20.99 1.65
C GLY A 253 -4.90 21.23 2.56
N VAL A 254 -5.10 22.49 2.93
CA VAL A 254 -6.20 22.95 3.77
C VAL A 254 -7.35 23.44 2.89
N ILE A 255 -8.59 23.12 3.24
CA ILE A 255 -9.77 23.67 2.54
C ILE A 255 -9.86 25.17 2.82
N LYS A 256 -9.88 26.00 1.77
CA LYS A 256 -10.13 27.45 1.87
C LYS A 256 -11.58 27.81 1.64
N ASN A 257 -12.16 27.33 0.55
CA ASN A 257 -13.50 27.71 0.14
C ASN A 257 -14.23 26.52 -0.48
N ARG A 258 -15.55 26.49 -0.27
CA ARG A 258 -16.47 25.51 -0.82
C ARG A 258 -17.53 26.23 -1.65
N GLU A 259 -17.44 26.08 -2.96
CA GLU A 259 -18.42 26.60 -3.90
C GLU A 259 -19.54 25.58 -4.11
N LYS A 260 -20.74 26.00 -3.73
CA LYS A 260 -21.94 25.19 -3.91
C LYS A 260 -22.66 25.61 -5.18
N HIS A 261 -22.86 24.67 -6.08
CA HIS A 261 -23.65 24.86 -7.29
C HIS A 261 -24.87 23.95 -7.21
N LYS A 262 -26.08 24.52 -7.35
CA LYS A 262 -27.32 23.74 -7.30
C LYS A 262 -27.42 22.86 -8.54
N GLY A 263 -27.59 21.55 -8.35
CA GLY A 263 -27.75 20.58 -9.45
C GLY A 263 -26.47 20.14 -10.14
N SER A 264 -25.30 20.68 -9.78
CA SER A 264 -24.01 20.26 -10.33
C SER A 264 -23.00 19.88 -9.23
N PHE A 265 -21.78 19.56 -9.63
CA PHE A 265 -20.74 19.16 -8.69
C PHE A 265 -20.21 20.37 -7.93
N GLU A 266 -20.17 20.28 -6.60
CA GLU A 266 -19.51 21.28 -5.77
C GLU A 266 -17.99 21.29 -5.99
N THR A 267 -17.45 22.50 -6.05
CA THR A 267 -16.01 22.75 -6.24
C THR A 267 -15.40 23.17 -4.91
N ILE A 268 -14.25 22.58 -4.58
CA ILE A 268 -13.49 22.88 -3.37
C ILE A 268 -12.15 23.45 -3.75
N HIS A 269 -11.87 24.62 -3.20
CA HIS A 269 -10.57 25.28 -3.29
C HIS A 269 -9.71 24.85 -2.11
N VAL A 270 -8.54 24.30 -2.41
CA VAL A 270 -7.58 23.78 -1.45
C VAL A 270 -6.27 24.54 -1.61
N GLN A 271 -5.67 24.95 -0.50
CA GLN A 271 -4.34 25.55 -0.46
C GLN A 271 -3.32 24.57 0.12
N ASP A 272 -2.23 24.32 -0.60
CA ASP A 272 -1.10 23.54 -0.10
C ASP A 272 -0.29 24.33 0.94
N ALA A 273 0.59 23.65 1.68
CA ALA A 273 1.45 24.29 2.68
C ALA A 273 2.43 25.34 2.10
N THR A 274 2.74 25.27 0.80
CA THR A 274 3.58 26.26 0.10
C THR A 274 2.78 27.46 -0.44
N GLY A 275 1.48 27.51 -0.17
CA GLY A 275 0.61 28.59 -0.61
C GLY A 275 -0.04 28.38 -1.99
N HIS A 276 0.34 27.35 -2.74
CA HIS A 276 -0.30 27.06 -4.03
C HIS A 276 -1.76 26.63 -3.87
N GLU A 277 -2.63 27.26 -4.64
CA GLU A 277 -4.07 26.96 -4.64
C GLU A 277 -4.45 26.10 -5.84
N PHE A 278 -5.42 25.22 -5.63
CA PHE A 278 -6.02 24.43 -6.69
C PHE A 278 -7.43 24.01 -6.34
N ALA A 279 -8.24 23.75 -7.37
CA ALA A 279 -9.62 23.32 -7.22
C ALA A 279 -9.80 21.82 -7.52
N THR A 280 -10.73 21.19 -6.81
CA THR A 280 -11.19 19.81 -7.09
C THR A 280 -12.67 19.64 -6.78
N ARG A 281 -13.30 18.61 -7.36
CA ARG A 281 -14.69 18.24 -7.02
C ARG A 281 -14.79 17.63 -5.62
N LEU A 282 -15.90 17.85 -4.92
CA LEU A 282 -16.23 17.24 -3.61
C LEU A 282 -15.97 15.73 -3.51
N GLY A 283 -16.34 14.98 -4.53
CA GLY A 283 -16.15 13.52 -4.55
C GLY A 283 -14.69 13.07 -4.46
N ASN A 284 -13.75 13.91 -4.90
CA ASN A 284 -12.31 13.61 -4.94
C ASN A 284 -11.55 14.08 -3.69
N VAL A 285 -12.23 14.72 -2.73
CA VAL A 285 -11.61 15.26 -1.53
C VAL A 285 -11.83 14.32 -0.35
N PHE A 286 -10.79 14.06 0.43
CA PHE A 286 -10.81 13.21 1.61
C PHE A 286 -10.16 13.93 2.79
N THR A 287 -10.91 14.17 3.86
CA THR A 287 -10.39 14.83 5.06
C THR A 287 -9.48 13.91 5.86
N ILE A 288 -8.30 14.38 6.23
CA ILE A 288 -7.28 13.58 6.93
C ILE A 288 -6.95 14.10 8.32
N GLY A 289 -7.35 15.33 8.65
CA GLY A 289 -7.00 15.95 9.92
C GLY A 289 -7.87 17.15 10.25
N LYS A 290 -7.82 17.56 11.52
CA LYS A 290 -8.45 18.78 12.04
C LYS A 290 -7.45 19.93 11.97
N GLY A 291 -7.89 21.10 11.48
CA GLY A 291 -6.99 22.25 11.31
C GLY A 291 -5.85 21.94 10.34
N THR A 292 -4.61 22.17 10.78
CA THR A 292 -3.38 21.91 9.99
C THR A 292 -2.71 20.57 10.30
N LYS A 293 -3.18 19.83 11.32
CA LYS A 293 -2.53 18.59 11.77
C LYS A 293 -3.23 17.35 11.20
N PRO A 294 -2.56 16.54 10.35
CA PRO A 294 -3.11 15.28 9.88
C PRO A 294 -3.12 14.23 11.00
N TRP A 295 -4.12 13.35 11.02
CA TRP A 295 -4.19 12.19 11.94
C TRP A 295 -3.37 11.00 11.46
N ILE A 296 -2.88 11.04 10.23
CA ILE A 296 -2.10 9.98 9.62
C ILE A 296 -0.70 10.48 9.25
N SER A 297 0.27 9.57 9.31
CA SER A 297 1.58 9.76 8.71
C SER A 297 1.46 9.94 7.18
N LEU A 298 2.17 10.94 6.65
CA LEU A 298 2.18 11.29 5.24
C LEU A 298 3.45 10.81 4.53
N PRO A 299 3.38 10.47 3.23
CA PRO A 299 4.56 10.07 2.47
C PRO A 299 5.55 11.23 2.30
N LYS A 300 6.79 10.89 1.90
CA LYS A 300 7.88 11.85 1.64
C LYS A 300 7.37 12.98 0.71
N GLY A 301 7.57 14.23 1.14
CA GLY A 301 7.07 15.42 0.44
C GLY A 301 5.72 15.93 0.92
N LYS A 302 5.09 15.30 1.93
CA LYS A 302 3.87 15.76 2.63
C LYS A 302 2.69 16.15 1.70
N GLY A 303 2.65 15.60 0.48
CA GLY A 303 1.62 15.92 -0.50
C GLY A 303 1.84 17.21 -1.29
N ILE A 304 3.02 17.84 -1.21
CA ILE A 304 3.35 19.03 -2.01
C ILE A 304 3.82 18.60 -3.39
N LYS A 305 3.13 19.07 -4.42
CA LYS A 305 3.48 18.78 -5.81
C LYS A 305 4.36 19.89 -6.38
N LEU A 306 5.64 19.57 -6.56
CA LEU A 306 6.61 20.45 -7.19
C LEU A 306 6.28 20.68 -8.67
N SER A 307 6.75 21.82 -9.21
CA SER A 307 6.75 22.08 -10.64
C SER A 307 7.68 21.12 -11.38
N ILE A 308 7.51 21.01 -12.70
CA ILE A 308 8.32 20.11 -13.54
C ILE A 308 9.80 20.50 -13.47
N ILE A 309 10.10 21.80 -13.43
CA ILE A 309 11.45 22.35 -13.37
C ILE A 309 12.10 22.04 -12.03
N GLU A 310 11.40 22.26 -10.92
CA GLU A 310 11.90 21.91 -9.58
C GLU A 310 12.12 20.41 -9.43
N GLU A 311 11.24 19.60 -10.00
CA GLU A 311 11.41 18.14 -9.96
C GLU A 311 12.62 17.69 -10.79
N ALA A 312 12.85 18.32 -11.95
CA ALA A 312 14.03 18.06 -12.79
C ALA A 312 15.32 18.44 -12.05
N ARG A 313 15.38 19.65 -11.48
CA ARG A 313 16.52 20.12 -10.65
C ARG A 313 16.78 19.18 -9.49
N LYS A 314 15.72 18.76 -8.77
CA LYS A 314 15.84 17.81 -7.66
C LYS A 314 16.40 16.45 -8.10
N ARG A 315 16.01 15.96 -9.28
CA ARG A 315 16.53 14.69 -9.81
C ARG A 315 18.00 14.82 -10.22
N LEU A 316 18.38 15.92 -10.88
CA LEU A 316 19.76 16.20 -11.27
C LEU A 316 20.67 16.32 -10.05
N ALA A 317 20.24 17.05 -9.03
CA ALA A 317 20.96 17.17 -7.76
C ALA A 317 21.12 15.80 -7.07
N ALA A 318 20.07 14.96 -7.08
CA ALA A 318 20.14 13.62 -6.50
C ALA A 318 21.06 12.68 -7.30
N SER A 319 21.14 12.80 -8.63
CA SER A 319 22.08 12.02 -9.43
C SER A 319 23.52 12.50 -9.25
N GLN A 320 23.74 13.82 -9.11
CA GLN A 320 25.06 14.38 -8.82
C GLN A 320 25.57 14.00 -7.44
N ALA A 321 24.68 13.92 -6.43
CA ALA A 321 25.05 13.51 -5.08
C ALA A 321 25.27 11.99 -4.93
N ALA A 322 24.82 11.20 -5.90
CA ALA A 322 24.99 9.74 -5.91
C ALA A 322 26.13 9.26 -6.82
N ALA A 323 26.67 10.17 -7.64
CA ALA A 323 27.88 9.98 -8.44
C ALA A 323 29.10 10.36 -7.61
#